data_AF-A0A7D5V159-F1
#
_entry.id   AF-A0A7D5V159-F1
#
_cell.length_a   1.000
_cell.length_b   1.000
_cell.length_c   1.000
_cell.angle_alpha   90.00
_cell.angle_beta   90.00
_cell.angle_gamma   90.00
#
_symmetry.space_group_name_H-M   'P 1'
#
loop_
_entity.id
_entity.type
_entity.pdbx_description
1 polymer ?
#
loop_
_entity_poly.entity_id
_entity_poly.type
_entity_poly.pdbx_seq_one_letter_code
_entity_poly.pdbx_strand_id
1 'polypeptide(L)'
;MHPRWPMPTLPPSPTTYAALFRHYLDICGAPSRDLVAALAPFAPDATSRAETARLGSRKADFAAQVTRPHMNLARLLDAVGRGRPWDKTPLPLLIQGIPRLRPRYYSISSSSLEHPRRISVTAVVEARPVSGRLFHGLATNYLLALKQATDGRATYRVAGPRNKLQGKVPVHIRQSSFRLPADLLCPVIMVGPGTGVAPFRAFIRERMALRLPGA
;
A
#
# COMPACT_ATOMS: atom_id res chain seq x y z
N MET A 1 -5.43 -9.05 -23.44
CA MET A 1 -4.55 -9.49 -22.33
C MET A 1 -3.79 -8.28 -21.80
N HIS A 2 -4.07 -7.80 -20.59
CA HIS A 2 -3.25 -6.75 -20.00
C HIS A 2 -1.88 -7.33 -19.62
N PRO A 3 -0.75 -6.63 -19.88
CA PRO A 3 0.54 -7.06 -19.39
C PRO A 3 0.46 -7.09 -17.86
N ARG A 4 0.49 -8.29 -17.28
CA ARG A 4 0.74 -8.46 -15.86
C ARG A 4 2.10 -7.83 -15.63
N TRP A 5 2.14 -6.72 -14.88
CA TRP A 5 3.41 -6.16 -14.42
C TRP A 5 4.23 -7.30 -13.81
N PRO A 6 5.35 -7.71 -14.41
CA PRO A 6 6.17 -8.74 -13.82
C PRO A 6 6.86 -8.06 -12.65
N MET A 7 6.29 -8.17 -11.45
CA MET A 7 7.12 -8.01 -10.27
C MET A 7 8.18 -9.10 -10.39
N PRO A 8 9.48 -8.77 -10.55
CA PRO A 8 10.49 -9.81 -10.51
C PRO A 8 10.29 -10.59 -9.22
N THR A 9 10.38 -11.92 -9.30
CA THR A 9 10.16 -12.84 -8.18
C THR A 9 10.99 -12.41 -6.96
N LEU A 10 12.19 -11.89 -7.23
CA LEU A 10 13.09 -11.30 -6.25
C LEU A 10 13.18 -9.77 -6.36
N PRO A 11 13.44 -9.06 -5.25
CA PRO A 11 13.78 -7.64 -5.27
C PRO A 11 15.02 -7.35 -6.11
N PRO A 12 15.17 -6.13 -6.67
CA PRO A 12 16.41 -5.71 -7.33
C PRO A 12 17.63 -5.95 -6.44
N SER A 13 18.70 -6.50 -7.02
CA SER A 13 19.94 -6.89 -6.32
C SER A 13 21.17 -6.40 -7.12
N PRO A 14 22.27 -5.95 -6.46
CA PRO A 14 22.43 -5.82 -5.01
C PRO A 14 21.57 -4.70 -4.42
N THR A 15 21.15 -4.87 -3.16
CA THR A 15 20.37 -3.87 -2.42
C THR A 15 20.70 -3.89 -0.93
N THR A 16 20.35 -2.82 -0.22
CA THR A 16 20.54 -2.75 1.24
C THR A 16 19.32 -3.28 1.97
N TYR A 17 19.48 -3.79 3.20
CA TYR A 17 18.37 -4.18 4.07
C TYR A 17 17.34 -3.05 4.22
N ALA A 18 17.81 -1.82 4.42
CA ALA A 18 16.94 -0.66 4.55
C ALA A 18 16.12 -0.37 3.27
N ALA A 19 16.69 -0.60 2.08
CA ALA A 19 15.96 -0.46 0.82
C ALA A 19 14.96 -1.61 0.63
N LEU A 20 15.36 -2.84 0.97
CA LEU A 20 14.53 -4.04 0.93
C LEU A 20 13.21 -3.88 1.70
N PHE A 21 13.31 -3.59 3.00
CA PHE A 21 12.13 -3.48 3.86
C PHE A 21 11.32 -2.19 3.63
N ARG A 22 11.94 -1.15 3.05
CA ARG A 22 11.24 0.12 2.79
C ARG A 22 10.48 0.14 1.47
N HIS A 23 11.05 -0.44 0.42
CA HIS A 23 10.56 -0.24 -0.96
C HIS A 23 10.03 -1.50 -1.63
N TYR A 24 10.35 -2.69 -1.11
CA TYR A 24 10.06 -3.94 -1.82
C TYR A 24 9.15 -4.92 -1.06
N LEU A 25 9.10 -4.87 0.27
CA LEU A 25 8.32 -5.78 1.11
C LEU A 25 7.19 -5.03 1.83
N ASP A 26 6.00 -5.63 1.92
CA ASP A 26 4.85 -5.11 2.67
C ASP A 26 4.98 -5.50 4.15
N ILE A 27 5.75 -4.71 4.91
CA ILE A 27 5.97 -4.90 6.35
C ILE A 27 4.83 -4.34 7.23
N CYS A 28 3.82 -3.72 6.63
CA CYS A 28 2.71 -3.09 7.34
C CYS A 28 1.50 -4.03 7.47
N GLY A 29 1.35 -4.98 6.53
CA GLY A 29 0.30 -5.99 6.57
C GLY A 29 0.51 -7.05 7.64
N ALA A 30 -0.55 -7.81 7.91
CA ALA A 30 -0.46 -9.00 8.74
C ALA A 30 0.41 -10.07 8.06
N PRO A 31 1.30 -10.77 8.81
CA PRO A 31 2.07 -11.87 8.25
C PRO A 31 1.13 -13.02 7.86
N SER A 32 1.60 -13.92 6.99
CA SER A 32 0.89 -15.18 6.77
C SER A 32 1.11 -16.11 7.96
N ARG A 33 0.12 -16.98 8.21
CA ARG A 33 0.23 -18.02 9.24
C ARG A 33 1.39 -18.98 8.96
N ASP A 34 1.65 -19.28 7.69
CA ASP A 34 2.73 -20.15 7.27
C ASP A 34 4.12 -19.53 7.54
N LEU A 35 4.29 -18.22 7.29
CA LEU A 35 5.50 -17.51 7.67
C LEU A 35 5.72 -17.55 9.19
N VAL A 36 4.65 -17.34 9.97
CA VAL A 36 4.74 -17.42 11.43
C VAL A 36 5.16 -18.82 11.87
N ALA A 37 4.55 -19.88 11.34
CA ALA A 37 4.97 -21.25 11.63
C ALA A 37 6.45 -21.50 11.27
N ALA A 38 6.89 -21.02 10.11
CA ALA A 38 8.26 -21.19 9.64
C ALA A 38 9.31 -20.44 10.49
N LEU A 39 8.90 -19.42 11.24
CA LEU A 39 9.79 -18.65 12.12
C LEU A 39 10.05 -19.33 13.46
N ALA A 40 9.19 -20.25 13.91
CA ALA A 40 9.29 -20.87 15.25
C ALA A 40 10.69 -21.46 15.58
N PRO A 41 11.40 -22.15 14.66
CA PRO A 41 12.74 -22.68 14.94
C PRO A 41 13.78 -21.60 15.30
N PHE A 42 13.59 -20.38 14.80
CA PHE A 42 14.50 -19.23 14.96
C PHE A 42 14.12 -18.31 16.13
N ALA A 43 13.12 -18.70 16.94
CA ALA A 43 12.70 -17.93 18.09
C ALA A 43 13.81 -17.82 19.16
N PRO A 44 13.86 -16.72 19.92
CA PRO A 44 14.94 -16.43 20.87
C PRO A 44 14.99 -17.39 22.07
N ASP A 45 13.87 -18.02 22.43
CA ASP A 45 13.78 -18.99 23.52
C ASP A 45 12.67 -20.03 23.28
N ALA A 46 12.64 -21.05 24.14
CA ALA A 46 11.68 -22.14 24.07
C ALA A 46 10.22 -21.67 24.21
N THR A 47 9.96 -20.60 24.97
CA THR A 47 8.60 -20.09 25.17
C THR A 47 8.10 -19.38 23.91
N SER A 48 8.94 -18.51 23.35
CA SER A 48 8.70 -17.81 22.09
C SER A 48 8.50 -18.79 20.93
N ARG A 49 9.30 -19.87 20.91
CA ARG A 49 9.16 -20.98 19.94
C ARG A 49 7.80 -21.66 20.04
N ALA A 50 7.41 -22.08 21.25
CA ALA A 50 6.15 -22.77 21.48
C ALA A 50 4.94 -21.88 21.09
N GLU A 51 4.98 -20.61 21.45
CA GLU A 51 3.91 -19.66 21.13
C GLU A 51 3.81 -19.39 19.62
N THR A 52 4.95 -19.20 18.96
CA THR A 52 5.01 -19.01 17.51
C THR A 52 4.48 -20.24 16.77
N ALA A 53 4.85 -21.45 17.21
CA ALA A 53 4.35 -22.70 16.64
C ALA A 53 2.83 -22.87 16.85
N ARG A 54 2.32 -22.48 18.03
CA ARG A 54 0.87 -22.49 18.33
C ARG A 54 0.12 -21.54 17.40
N LEU A 55 0.58 -20.30 17.26
CA LEU A 55 -0.03 -19.31 16.36
C LEU A 55 0.05 -19.75 14.89
N GLY A 56 1.16 -20.40 14.49
CA GLY A 56 1.33 -20.96 13.15
C GLY A 56 0.40 -22.14 12.84
N SER A 57 -0.01 -22.92 13.83
CA SER A 57 -0.84 -24.11 13.62
C SER A 57 -2.34 -23.85 13.84
N ARG A 58 -2.71 -22.97 14.77
CA ARG A 58 -4.12 -22.77 15.18
C ARG A 58 -4.75 -21.56 14.51
N LYS A 59 -5.59 -21.80 13.51
CA LYS A 59 -6.32 -20.75 12.75
C LYS A 59 -7.09 -19.77 13.63
N ALA A 60 -7.81 -20.28 14.64
CA ALA A 60 -8.61 -19.45 15.54
C ALA A 60 -7.74 -18.50 16.37
N ASP A 61 -6.65 -19.01 16.94
CA ASP A 61 -5.71 -18.24 17.74
C ASP A 61 -4.99 -17.18 16.90
N PHE A 62 -4.56 -17.56 15.70
CA PHE A 62 -3.97 -16.62 14.74
C PHE A 62 -4.93 -15.49 14.37
N ALA A 63 -6.20 -15.82 14.10
CA ALA A 63 -7.20 -14.82 13.79
C ALA A 63 -7.43 -13.86 14.96
N ALA A 64 -7.53 -14.39 16.19
CA ALA A 64 -7.78 -13.62 17.40
C ALA A 64 -6.61 -12.72 17.80
N GLN A 65 -5.37 -13.21 17.69
CA GLN A 65 -4.18 -12.55 18.25
C GLN A 65 -3.34 -11.82 17.19
N VAL A 66 -3.50 -12.14 15.91
CA VAL A 66 -2.70 -11.54 14.82
C VAL A 66 -3.60 -10.76 13.85
N THR A 67 -4.60 -11.41 13.25
CA THR A 67 -5.39 -10.82 12.17
C THR A 67 -6.33 -9.72 12.65
N ARG A 68 -7.23 -10.02 13.60
CA ARG A 68 -8.20 -9.06 14.15
C ARG A 68 -7.55 -7.84 14.80
N PRO A 69 -6.43 -7.96 15.54
CA PRO A 69 -5.74 -6.79 16.07
C PRO A 69 -4.83 -6.08 15.04
N HIS A 70 -4.83 -6.48 13.76
CA HIS A 70 -3.99 -5.91 12.71
C HIS A 70 -2.49 -5.94 13.03
N MET A 71 -1.99 -7.01 13.65
CA MET A 71 -0.56 -7.15 13.96
C MET A 71 0.24 -7.30 12.67
N ASN A 72 1.31 -6.52 12.52
CA ASN A 72 2.31 -6.77 11.49
C ASN A 72 3.39 -7.70 12.05
N LEU A 73 4.27 -8.20 11.18
CA LEU A 73 5.28 -9.18 11.57
C LEU A 73 6.18 -8.66 12.70
N ALA A 74 6.69 -7.44 12.59
CA ALA A 74 7.58 -6.86 13.59
C ALA A 74 6.94 -6.82 14.99
N ARG A 75 5.68 -6.34 15.10
CA ARG A 75 4.96 -6.30 16.38
C ARG A 75 4.65 -7.69 16.92
N LEU A 76 4.34 -8.64 16.05
CA LEU A 76 4.11 -10.02 16.46
C LEU A 76 5.37 -10.62 17.07
N LEU A 77 6.52 -10.49 16.39
CA LEU A 77 7.79 -11.02 16.86
C LEU A 77 8.27 -10.34 18.14
N ASP A 78 8.05 -9.03 18.26
CA ASP A 78 8.35 -8.27 19.48
C ASP A 78 7.50 -8.74 20.67
N ALA A 79 6.19 -8.90 20.47
CA ALA A 79 5.27 -9.39 21.50
C ALA A 79 5.56 -10.83 21.94
N VAL A 80 5.75 -11.74 20.97
CA VAL A 80 6.04 -13.16 21.27
C VAL A 80 7.44 -13.33 21.84
N GLY A 81 8.42 -12.58 21.32
CA GLY A 81 9.81 -12.56 21.78
C GLY A 81 10.02 -11.80 23.09
N ARG A 82 9.01 -11.10 23.60
CA ARG A 82 9.06 -10.32 24.86
C ARG A 82 10.22 -9.33 24.87
N GLY A 83 10.40 -8.62 23.75
CA GLY A 83 11.48 -7.66 23.54
C GLY A 83 12.86 -8.26 23.22
N ARG A 84 12.99 -9.59 23.15
CA ARG A 84 14.24 -10.25 22.74
C ARG A 84 14.42 -10.19 21.22
N PRO A 85 15.64 -9.93 20.72
CA PRO A 85 15.90 -9.90 19.29
C PRO A 85 15.79 -11.30 18.67
N TRP A 86 15.29 -11.36 17.44
CA TRP A 86 15.18 -12.57 16.62
C TRP A 86 16.41 -12.72 15.71
N ASP A 87 17.59 -12.73 16.33
CA ASP A 87 18.92 -12.69 15.70
C ASP A 87 19.21 -13.85 14.73
N LYS A 88 18.65 -15.03 14.98
CA LYS A 88 18.82 -16.24 14.16
C LYS A 88 17.90 -16.29 12.95
N THR A 89 17.06 -15.28 12.71
CA THR A 89 16.10 -15.30 11.60
C THR A 89 16.80 -15.14 10.25
N PRO A 90 16.69 -16.12 9.33
CA PRO A 90 17.32 -16.01 8.02
C PRO A 90 16.64 -14.94 7.17
N LEU A 91 17.41 -14.01 6.60
CA LEU A 91 16.87 -13.02 5.65
C LEU A 91 16.11 -13.66 4.47
N PRO A 92 16.58 -14.76 3.84
CA PRO A 92 15.85 -15.37 2.73
C PRO A 92 14.43 -15.79 3.10
N LEU A 93 14.21 -16.26 4.34
CA LEU A 93 12.89 -16.61 4.85
C LEU A 93 11.97 -15.39 4.88
N LEU A 94 12.49 -14.23 5.31
CA LEU A 94 11.72 -12.97 5.32
C LEU A 94 11.41 -12.47 3.91
N ILE A 95 12.37 -12.57 2.98
CA ILE A 95 12.18 -12.16 1.59
C ILE A 95 11.10 -13.00 0.90
N GLN A 96 11.08 -14.32 1.15
CA GLN A 96 10.11 -15.24 0.57
C GLN A 96 8.75 -15.15 1.26
N GLY A 97 8.72 -14.99 2.58
CA GLY A 97 7.50 -15.03 3.36
C GLY A 97 6.71 -13.72 3.39
N ILE A 98 7.39 -12.57 3.34
CA ILE A 98 6.71 -11.27 3.38
C ILE A 98 6.20 -10.91 1.98
N PRO A 99 4.91 -10.58 1.81
CA PRO A 99 4.38 -10.17 0.51
C PRO A 99 5.13 -8.98 -0.09
N ARG A 100 5.23 -8.94 -1.42
CA ARG A 100 5.80 -7.80 -2.13
C ARG A 100 4.92 -6.56 -1.96
N LEU A 101 5.55 -5.40 -1.82
CA LEU A 101 4.85 -4.13 -1.79
C LEU A 101 4.16 -3.88 -3.13
N ARG A 102 2.83 -3.80 -3.14
CA ARG A 102 2.01 -3.62 -4.35
C ARG A 102 1.59 -2.16 -4.57
N PRO A 103 1.47 -1.69 -5.83
CA PRO A 103 0.79 -0.44 -6.13
C PRO A 103 -0.65 -0.41 -5.61
N ARG A 104 -1.14 0.77 -5.24
CA ARG A 104 -2.55 0.99 -4.89
C ARG A 104 -3.21 1.81 -6.00
N TYR A 105 -4.38 1.37 -6.45
CA TYR A 105 -5.11 2.01 -7.55
C TYR A 105 -6.03 3.11 -7.02
N TYR A 106 -6.10 4.22 -7.76
CA TYR A 106 -6.99 5.34 -7.50
C TYR A 106 -7.71 5.70 -8.79
N SER A 107 -8.98 6.07 -8.70
CA SER A 107 -9.71 6.64 -9.84
C SER A 107 -9.14 8.02 -10.17
N ILE A 108 -8.78 8.22 -11.43
CA ILE A 108 -8.35 9.52 -11.94
C ILE A 108 -9.54 10.49 -11.83
N SER A 109 -9.27 11.67 -11.29
CA SER A 109 -10.26 12.72 -11.03
C SER A 109 -10.06 13.97 -11.88
N SER A 110 -9.12 13.93 -12.82
CA SER A 110 -8.90 14.96 -13.86
C SER A 110 -9.38 14.48 -15.22
N SER A 111 -9.81 15.42 -16.05
CA SER A 111 -10.12 15.19 -17.47
C SER A 111 -8.82 15.16 -18.28
N SER A 112 -8.71 14.22 -19.23
CA SER A 112 -7.58 14.18 -20.17
C SER A 112 -7.69 15.25 -21.24
N LEU A 113 -8.90 15.66 -21.59
CA LEU A 113 -9.12 16.76 -22.54
C LEU A 113 -8.76 18.12 -21.93
N GLU A 114 -9.20 18.40 -20.70
CA GLU A 114 -8.89 19.64 -19.97
C GLU A 114 -7.40 19.69 -19.55
N HIS A 115 -6.83 18.55 -19.14
CA HIS A 115 -5.48 18.48 -18.58
C HIS A 115 -4.68 17.27 -19.12
N PRO A 116 -4.21 17.31 -20.39
CA PRO A 116 -3.54 16.18 -21.03
C PRO A 116 -2.27 15.68 -20.32
N ARG A 117 -1.58 16.56 -19.57
CA ARG A 117 -0.31 16.26 -18.90
C ARG A 117 -0.40 16.25 -17.37
N ARG A 118 -1.60 16.34 -16.79
CA ARG A 118 -1.78 16.40 -15.33
C ARG A 118 -2.85 15.41 -14.86
N ILE A 119 -2.43 14.49 -14.00
CA ILE A 119 -3.31 13.50 -13.37
C ILE A 119 -3.64 14.00 -11.96
N SER A 120 -4.93 14.03 -11.62
CA SER A 120 -5.41 14.25 -10.26
C SER A 120 -5.95 12.94 -9.67
N VAL A 121 -5.64 12.65 -8.41
CA VAL A 121 -6.24 11.55 -7.64
C VAL A 121 -6.96 12.13 -6.43
N THR A 122 -8.09 11.53 -6.06
CA THR A 122 -8.82 11.88 -4.84
C THR A 122 -8.74 10.69 -3.88
N ALA A 123 -8.07 10.88 -2.75
CA ALA A 123 -7.81 9.83 -1.77
C ALA A 123 -8.19 10.29 -0.37
N VAL A 124 -8.96 9.46 0.34
CA VAL A 124 -9.20 9.64 1.78
C VAL A 124 -8.00 9.10 2.55
N VAL A 125 -7.55 9.82 3.58
CA VAL A 125 -6.45 9.35 4.44
C VAL A 125 -6.97 8.26 5.37
N GLU A 126 -6.52 7.03 5.15
CA GLU A 126 -6.84 5.91 6.03
C GLU A 126 -6.03 6.00 7.33
N ALA A 127 -6.69 6.43 8.41
CA ALA A 127 -6.17 6.37 9.76
C ALA A 127 -7.31 6.02 10.72
N ARG A 128 -7.17 4.93 11.49
CA ARG A 128 -8.24 4.49 12.40
C ARG A 128 -7.68 3.78 13.65
N PRO A 129 -8.35 3.90 14.81
CA PRO A 129 -7.94 3.17 16.00
C PRO A 129 -8.18 1.66 15.80
N VAL A 130 -7.18 0.86 16.15
CA VAL A 130 -7.24 -0.62 16.16
C VAL A 130 -6.45 -1.11 17.36
N SER A 131 -7.08 -1.84 18.28
CA SER A 131 -6.41 -2.43 19.46
C SER A 131 -5.54 -1.43 20.24
N GLY A 132 -6.09 -0.25 20.54
CA GLY A 132 -5.39 0.80 21.30
C GLY A 132 -4.30 1.55 20.53
N ARG A 133 -4.09 1.29 19.24
CA ARG A 133 -3.13 2.02 18.40
C ARG A 133 -3.79 2.64 17.18
N LEU A 134 -3.18 3.68 16.63
CA LEU A 134 -3.60 4.25 15.35
C LEU A 134 -3.02 3.40 14.20
N PHE A 135 -3.88 2.75 13.43
CA PHE A 135 -3.52 2.08 12.19
C PHE A 135 -3.48 3.10 11.06
N HIS A 136 -2.44 3.04 10.22
CA HIS A 136 -2.25 3.91 9.06
C HIS A 136 -2.24 3.09 7.76
N GLY A 137 -3.10 3.44 6.81
CA GLY A 137 -3.00 2.94 5.44
C GLY A 137 -1.75 3.50 4.76
N LEU A 138 -0.85 2.62 4.30
CA LEU A 138 0.47 3.01 3.79
C LEU A 138 0.40 4.04 2.65
N ALA A 139 -0.35 3.74 1.58
CA ALA A 139 -0.35 4.57 0.38
C ALA A 139 -0.96 5.97 0.63
N THR A 140 -2.05 6.05 1.38
CA THR A 140 -2.75 7.31 1.64
C THR A 140 -1.99 8.21 2.62
N ASN A 141 -1.36 7.63 3.65
CA ASN A 141 -0.52 8.40 4.57
C ASN A 141 0.81 8.82 3.89
N TYR A 142 1.32 8.04 2.94
CA TYR A 142 2.45 8.47 2.11
C TYR A 142 2.08 9.65 1.20
N LEU A 143 0.90 9.65 0.57
CA LEU A 143 0.39 10.80 -0.19
C LEU A 143 0.19 12.03 0.70
N LEU A 144 -0.31 11.86 1.93
CA LEU A 144 -0.41 12.94 2.91
C LEU A 144 0.98 13.51 3.25
N ALA A 145 1.97 12.64 3.50
CA ALA A 145 3.32 13.07 3.81
C ALA A 145 4.01 13.80 2.64
N LEU A 146 3.70 13.43 1.40
CA LEU A 146 4.14 14.17 0.20
C LEU A 146 3.54 15.57 0.16
N LYS A 147 2.24 15.69 0.46
CA LYS A 147 1.56 16.99 0.57
C LYS A 147 2.18 17.86 1.68
N GLN A 148 2.56 17.25 2.80
CA GLN A 148 3.14 17.94 3.96
C GLN A 148 4.66 18.18 3.86
N ALA A 149 5.33 17.60 2.86
CA ALA A 149 6.77 17.72 2.70
C ALA A 149 7.22 19.15 2.37
N THR A 150 6.38 19.92 1.67
CA THR A 150 6.59 21.34 1.42
C THR A 150 6.66 22.16 2.70
N ASP A 151 6.02 21.67 3.77
CA ASP A 151 5.87 22.36 5.04
C ASP A 151 6.85 21.83 6.11
N GLY A 152 7.79 20.96 5.72
CA GLY A 152 8.77 20.34 6.63
C GLY A 152 8.18 19.30 7.60
N ARG A 153 6.92 18.88 7.41
CA ARG A 153 6.17 18.00 8.34
C ARG A 153 6.04 16.55 7.86
N ALA A 154 6.84 16.13 6.89
CA ALA A 154 6.73 14.79 6.30
C ALA A 154 7.05 13.68 7.32
N THR A 155 6.09 12.79 7.55
CA THR A 155 6.24 11.60 8.41
C THR A 155 6.90 10.41 7.69
N TYR A 156 7.13 10.51 6.39
CA TYR A 156 7.78 9.51 5.55
C TYR A 156 8.98 10.09 4.82
N ARG A 157 9.96 9.25 4.45
CA ARG A 157 11.06 9.66 3.56
C ARG A 157 10.56 9.79 2.13
N VAL A 158 10.27 11.01 1.71
CA VAL A 158 9.71 11.35 0.39
C VAL A 158 10.76 11.66 -0.69
N ALA A 159 12.03 11.86 -0.33
CA ALA A 159 13.10 12.07 -1.30
C ALA A 159 13.41 10.82 -2.15
N GLY A 160 13.00 9.64 -1.68
CA GLY A 160 13.18 8.38 -2.39
C GLY A 160 14.62 7.82 -2.36
N PRO A 161 14.89 6.75 -3.11
CA PRO A 161 16.24 6.18 -3.24
C PRO A 161 17.21 7.20 -3.86
N ARG A 162 18.37 7.41 -3.23
CA ARG A 162 19.41 8.37 -3.69
C ARG A 162 18.85 9.77 -3.96
N ASN A 163 17.84 10.19 -3.21
CA ASN A 163 17.13 11.47 -3.39
C ASN A 163 16.58 11.72 -4.80
N LYS A 164 16.33 10.66 -5.60
CA LYS A 164 15.89 10.79 -6.99
C LYS A 164 14.41 11.12 -7.15
N LEU A 165 13.59 10.87 -6.13
CA LEU A 165 12.15 11.14 -6.22
C LEU A 165 11.83 12.59 -5.89
N GLN A 166 12.52 13.23 -4.93
CA GLN A 166 12.32 14.64 -4.58
C GLN A 166 10.84 15.03 -4.42
N GLY A 167 10.04 14.23 -3.70
CA GLY A 167 8.60 14.46 -3.53
C GLY A 167 7.73 13.98 -4.70
N LYS A 168 8.31 13.25 -5.68
CA LYS A 168 7.57 12.55 -6.74
C LYS A 168 7.28 11.10 -6.32
N VAL A 169 6.36 10.48 -7.03
CA VAL A 169 5.99 9.08 -6.81
C VAL A 169 6.03 8.28 -8.11
N PRO A 170 6.53 7.02 -8.09
CA PRO A 170 6.39 6.13 -9.23
C PRO A 170 4.92 5.81 -9.48
N VAL A 171 4.45 6.03 -10.71
CA VAL A 171 3.06 5.78 -11.12
C VAL A 171 3.00 5.10 -12.48
N HIS A 172 1.89 4.43 -12.74
CA HIS A 172 1.50 3.97 -14.07
C HIS A 172 0.00 4.12 -14.22
N ILE A 173 -0.47 4.22 -15.47
CA ILE A 173 -1.89 4.26 -15.78
C ILE A 173 -2.37 2.86 -16.12
N ARG A 174 -3.41 2.39 -15.43
CA ARG A 174 -4.13 1.18 -15.82
C ARG A 174 -5.36 1.58 -16.62
N GLN A 175 -5.41 1.18 -17.89
CA GLN A 175 -6.60 1.40 -18.73
C GLN A 175 -7.83 0.73 -18.09
N SER A 176 -8.97 1.41 -18.20
CA SER A 176 -10.28 0.97 -17.68
C SER A 176 -11.32 1.02 -18.79
N SER A 177 -12.42 0.29 -18.68
CA SER A 177 -13.61 0.43 -19.53
C SER A 177 -14.58 1.52 -19.05
N PHE A 178 -14.33 2.11 -17.87
CA PHE A 178 -15.15 3.20 -17.33
C PHE A 178 -14.92 4.48 -18.14
N ARG A 179 -15.84 4.78 -19.07
CA ARG A 179 -15.77 5.89 -20.03
C ARG A 179 -17.13 6.57 -20.15
N LEU A 180 -17.11 7.82 -20.59
CA LEU A 180 -18.31 8.50 -21.06
C LEU A 180 -18.80 7.85 -22.37
N PRO A 181 -20.11 7.88 -22.65
CA PRO A 181 -20.63 7.57 -23.98
C PRO A 181 -19.99 8.45 -25.05
N ALA A 182 -19.83 7.91 -26.27
CA ALA A 182 -19.29 8.66 -27.41
C ALA A 182 -20.25 9.79 -27.85
N ASP A 183 -21.55 9.53 -27.80
CA ASP A 183 -22.57 10.55 -28.05
C ASP A 183 -22.69 11.52 -26.86
N LEU A 184 -22.50 12.80 -27.14
CA LEU A 184 -22.57 13.88 -26.15
C LEU A 184 -24.01 14.20 -25.72
N LEU A 185 -25.00 13.84 -26.54
CA LEU A 185 -26.43 14.03 -26.24
C LEU A 185 -26.97 12.92 -25.34
N CYS A 186 -26.30 11.77 -25.29
CA CYS A 186 -26.66 10.67 -24.39
C CYS A 186 -26.71 11.14 -22.92
N PRO A 187 -27.86 11.05 -22.24
CA PRO A 187 -27.96 11.36 -20.82
C PRO A 187 -27.08 10.43 -19.99
N VAL A 188 -26.38 10.97 -19.00
CA VAL A 188 -25.48 10.20 -18.12
C VAL A 188 -25.91 10.41 -16.67
N ILE A 189 -26.18 9.31 -15.97
CA ILE A 189 -26.44 9.30 -14.53
C ILE A 189 -25.19 8.80 -13.82
N MET A 190 -24.70 9.57 -12.85
CA MET A 190 -23.47 9.30 -12.10
C MET A 190 -23.80 9.17 -10.61
N VAL A 191 -23.44 8.04 -10.00
CA VAL A 191 -23.68 7.78 -8.57
C VAL A 191 -22.37 7.41 -7.90
N GLY A 192 -21.88 8.25 -6.98
CA GLY A 192 -20.54 8.11 -6.38
C GLY A 192 -20.44 8.65 -4.97
N PRO A 193 -20.71 7.85 -3.93
CA PRO A 193 -20.54 8.27 -2.54
C PRO A 193 -19.05 8.41 -2.16
N GLY A 194 -18.73 9.42 -1.33
CA GLY A 194 -17.37 9.67 -0.83
C GLY A 194 -16.34 9.84 -1.96
N THR A 195 -15.21 9.12 -1.88
CA THR A 195 -14.20 9.12 -2.96
C THR A 195 -14.70 8.54 -4.28
N GLY A 196 -15.88 7.91 -4.30
CA GLY A 196 -16.57 7.48 -5.52
C GLY A 196 -16.90 8.63 -6.49
N VAL A 197 -16.88 9.89 -6.02
CA VAL A 197 -17.03 11.09 -6.87
C VAL A 197 -15.84 11.32 -7.81
N ALA A 198 -14.68 10.74 -7.53
CA ALA A 198 -13.43 11.00 -8.23
C ALA A 198 -13.53 10.89 -9.77
N PRO A 199 -13.97 9.76 -10.37
CA PRO A 199 -14.08 9.67 -11.83
C PRO A 199 -15.19 10.58 -12.40
N PHE A 200 -16.23 10.89 -11.63
CA PHE A 200 -17.30 11.78 -12.07
C PHE A 200 -16.85 13.24 -12.13
N ARG A 201 -15.96 13.66 -11.22
CA ARG A 201 -15.26 14.94 -11.36
C ARG A 201 -14.50 15.03 -12.69
N ALA A 202 -13.84 13.94 -13.10
CA ALA A 202 -13.18 13.90 -14.41
C ALA A 202 -14.19 13.97 -15.57
N PHE A 203 -15.30 13.23 -15.50
CA PHE A 203 -16.32 13.21 -16.54
C PHE A 203 -17.01 14.57 -16.73
N ILE A 204 -17.34 15.26 -15.64
CA ILE A 204 -17.94 16.61 -15.70
C ILE A 204 -16.97 17.57 -16.38
N ARG A 205 -15.69 17.55 -15.97
CA ARG A 205 -14.64 18.37 -16.58
C ARG A 205 -14.43 18.07 -18.07
N GLU A 206 -14.46 16.80 -18.46
CA GLU A 206 -14.36 16.38 -19.86
C GLU A 206 -15.53 16.94 -20.68
N ARG A 207 -16.78 16.82 -20.19
CA ARG A 207 -17.95 17.38 -20.86
C ARG A 207 -17.93 18.91 -20.92
N MET A 208 -17.43 19.58 -19.89
CA MET A 208 -17.26 21.05 -19.92
C MET A 208 -16.23 21.46 -20.99
N ALA A 209 -15.09 20.78 -21.07
CA ALA A 209 -14.07 21.07 -22.07
C ALA A 209 -14.57 20.82 -23.50
N LEU A 210 -15.42 19.82 -23.74
CA LEU A 210 -16.05 19.58 -25.04
C LEU A 210 -17.10 20.63 -25.45
N ARG A 211 -17.71 21.31 -24.47
CA ARG A 211 -18.73 22.35 -24.71
C ARG A 211 -18.14 23.73 -24.94
N LEU A 212 -16.86 23.94 -24.63
CA LEU A 212 -16.16 25.19 -24.90
C LEU A 212 -15.66 25.16 -26.35
N PRO A 213 -16.20 25.99 -27.27
CA PRO A 213 -15.62 26.13 -28.60
C PRO A 213 -14.32 26.92 -28.49
N GLY A 214 -13.19 26.33 -28.89
CA GLY A 214 -11.91 27.03 -29.13
C GLY A 214 -11.27 27.71 -27.91
N ALA A 215 -10.23 27.09 -27.37
CA ALA A 215 -9.17 27.82 -26.65
C ALA A 215 -8.07 28.21 -27.64
#